data_AF-A0A0D0FZA3-F1
#
_entry.id   AF-A0A0D0FZA3-F1
#
_cell.length_a   1.000
_cell.length_b   1.000
_cell.length_c   1.000
_cell.angle_alpha   90.00
_cell.angle_beta   90.00
_cell.angle_gamma   90.00
#
_symmetry.space_group_name_H-M   'P 1'
#
loop_
_entity.id
_entity.type
_entity.pdbx_description
1 polymer ?
#
loop_
_entity_poly.entity_id
_entity_poly.type
_entity_poly.pdbx_seq_one_letter_code
_entity_poly.pdbx_strand_id
1 'polypeptide(L)'
;MSDDGRALPPPVDGAAALAITLDWLRLPDRTNEFGNLEPKPIDGSGTPDTLAEHLAAAGLMDWRDAIVTAAGPGQPLHLDPHLRWLMGQAAIEIAVDTNQRSILPVVQELQSLGEVSDVELVSTICSRIANATDNYSLLESLRSRLQSAWNSRFNERLRGYVEATATQPLTSRHLWPGHDSMLLGDRWAHRVAATLWPDRYMEMLASFPALFQHAFGMPLSQIDLALVAALVRVSPDVFSGDGAPLGPVVVFVLLDVTEARLATVGAQDMNTVEIELGNILDSVFSRSDGNWIGRAWLQRIIWQDSPRRAGRAQADVTTQRALRDTLLAQLSSRITPLGETVFDWVRQEEPLWGVDRVLTEASILDAHGDAGAAAEILAGAVRQGLVNATGRSAGLATSSPEATVVGRVLSHLPDMNQWFRTLWRDTYELREQLSYPAHRGLDNPAYPALVWGLIGLNSSQPTHVDAANFWRAIAAAVFETQRIDPNASIFNGAMPPITRVTVQLGAALVELGALPVSDLADFLADQLEPTAEYARLWQIARSEASDTATLDAGRLVGATLLRQALEAGITQNLPMWDAALDQSARDDLADFLRRL
;
A
#
# COMPACT_ATOMS: atom_id res chain seq x y z
N MET A 1 -34.34 17.37 5.24
CA MET A 1 -35.34 17.83 4.27
C MET A 1 -34.74 17.58 2.91
N SER A 2 -35.44 16.80 2.09
CA SER A 2 -35.03 16.28 0.79
C SER A 2 -35.12 17.39 -0.27
N ASP A 3 -33.97 17.93 -0.68
CA ASP A 3 -33.82 18.63 -1.96
C ASP A 3 -33.60 17.56 -3.04
N ASP A 4 -34.69 17.10 -3.64
CA ASP A 4 -34.63 16.46 -4.95
C ASP A 4 -34.02 17.48 -5.92
N GLY A 5 -32.94 17.10 -6.62
CA GLY A 5 -32.17 17.91 -7.58
C GLY A 5 -32.95 18.43 -8.78
N ARG A 6 -34.01 19.20 -8.52
CA ARG A 6 -34.68 20.05 -9.49
C ARG A 6 -33.93 21.36 -9.51
N ALA A 7 -33.30 21.62 -10.65
CA ALA A 7 -32.81 22.91 -11.08
C ALA A 7 -33.66 24.04 -10.48
N LEU A 8 -32.99 25.00 -9.84
CA LEU A 8 -33.60 26.26 -9.45
C LEU A 8 -34.49 26.76 -10.61
N PRO A 9 -35.75 27.15 -10.35
CA PRO A 9 -36.65 27.59 -11.41
C PRO A 9 -35.94 28.68 -12.23
N PRO A 10 -36.06 28.64 -13.58
CA PRO A 10 -35.37 29.58 -14.44
C PRO A 10 -35.70 31.01 -13.98
N PRO A 11 -34.70 31.88 -13.81
CA PRO A 11 -34.94 33.30 -13.58
C PRO A 11 -35.76 33.89 -14.73
N VAL A 12 -36.33 35.07 -14.52
CA VAL A 12 -37.09 35.78 -15.56
C VAL A 12 -36.24 35.90 -16.83
N ASP A 13 -36.84 35.53 -17.97
CA ASP A 13 -36.19 35.45 -19.29
C ASP A 13 -34.98 34.52 -19.40
N GLY A 14 -34.74 33.64 -18.41
CA GLY A 14 -33.58 32.75 -18.38
C GLY A 14 -33.46 31.82 -19.57
N ALA A 15 -34.57 31.33 -20.13
CA ALA A 15 -34.55 30.51 -21.34
C ALA A 15 -34.09 31.30 -22.57
N ALA A 16 -34.47 32.59 -22.68
CA ALA A 16 -34.04 33.46 -23.75
C ALA A 16 -32.56 33.83 -23.60
N ALA A 17 -32.12 34.13 -22.37
CA ALA A 17 -30.71 34.37 -22.06
C ALA A 17 -29.84 33.16 -22.42
N LEU A 18 -30.27 31.95 -22.03
CA LEU A 18 -29.57 30.70 -22.35
C LEU A 18 -29.44 30.48 -23.85
N ALA A 19 -30.50 30.69 -24.63
CA ALA A 19 -30.45 30.54 -26.08
C ALA A 19 -29.40 31.47 -26.72
N ILE A 20 -29.37 32.75 -26.32
CA ILE A 20 -28.39 33.73 -26.80
C ILE A 20 -26.97 33.35 -26.38
N THR A 21 -26.79 32.89 -25.14
CA THR A 21 -25.48 32.41 -24.65
C THR A 21 -24.99 31.22 -25.46
N LEU A 22 -25.84 30.25 -25.78
CA LEU A 22 -25.46 29.09 -26.58
C LEU A 22 -25.08 29.48 -28.01
N ASP A 23 -25.80 30.42 -28.63
CA ASP A 23 -25.45 30.91 -29.96
C ASP A 23 -24.13 31.68 -29.97
N TRP A 24 -23.86 32.49 -28.94
CA TRP A 24 -22.57 33.13 -28.73
C TRP A 24 -21.43 32.13 -28.55
N LEU A 25 -21.65 31.06 -27.76
CA LEU A 25 -20.68 29.98 -27.56
C LEU A 25 -20.38 29.21 -28.85
N ARG A 26 -21.30 29.15 -29.82
CA ARG A 26 -21.09 28.52 -31.13
C ARG A 26 -20.30 29.36 -32.14
N LEU A 27 -20.13 30.66 -31.89
CA LEU A 27 -19.30 31.51 -32.76
C LEU A 27 -17.83 31.04 -32.76
N PRO A 28 -17.02 31.31 -33.80
CA PRO A 28 -15.61 30.95 -33.79
C PRO A 28 -14.85 31.63 -32.63
N ASP A 29 -13.93 30.91 -31.99
CA ASP A 29 -12.99 31.50 -31.03
C ASP A 29 -12.10 32.55 -31.70
N ARG A 30 -11.74 33.59 -30.95
CA ARG A 30 -10.80 34.62 -31.43
C ARG A 30 -9.40 34.03 -31.48
N THR A 31 -8.64 34.38 -32.52
CA THR A 31 -7.19 34.18 -32.54
C THR A 31 -6.50 35.51 -32.29
N ASN A 32 -5.57 35.54 -31.34
CA ASN A 32 -4.73 36.72 -31.17
C ASN A 32 -3.76 36.92 -32.32
N GLU A 33 -3.00 38.01 -32.27
CA GLU A 33 -2.00 38.37 -33.29
C GLU A 33 -0.91 37.32 -33.52
N PHE A 34 -0.76 36.37 -32.60
CA PHE A 34 0.18 35.25 -32.69
C PHE A 34 -0.47 33.94 -33.17
N GLY A 35 -1.76 33.96 -33.51
CA GLY A 35 -2.52 32.78 -33.92
C GLY A 35 -2.94 31.87 -32.77
N ASN A 36 -2.77 32.29 -31.51
CA ASN A 36 -3.25 31.54 -30.35
C ASN A 36 -4.74 31.82 -30.13
N LEU A 37 -5.51 30.79 -29.79
CA LEU A 37 -6.91 30.94 -29.41
C LEU A 37 -7.01 31.72 -28.09
N GLU A 38 -7.84 32.77 -28.07
CA GLU A 38 -8.18 33.53 -26.87
C GLU A 38 -9.54 33.09 -26.33
N PRO A 39 -9.68 32.92 -25.00
CA PRO A 39 -10.98 32.64 -24.40
C PRO A 39 -11.96 33.78 -24.70
N LYS A 40 -13.22 33.43 -24.97
CA LYS A 40 -14.24 34.41 -25.35
C LYS A 40 -14.53 35.34 -24.17
N PRO A 41 -14.51 36.67 -24.37
CA PRO A 41 -14.72 37.61 -23.28
C PRO A 41 -16.17 37.57 -22.79
N ILE A 42 -16.35 37.23 -21.51
CA ILE A 42 -17.65 37.30 -20.83
C ILE A 42 -18.02 38.76 -20.50
N ASP A 43 -17.05 39.68 -20.46
CA ASP A 43 -17.17 41.01 -19.87
C ASP A 43 -18.07 42.04 -20.61
N GLY A 44 -18.23 43.21 -19.98
CA GLY A 44 -18.93 44.37 -20.52
C GLY A 44 -18.02 45.41 -21.17
N SER A 45 -16.90 45.01 -21.79
CA SER A 45 -15.90 45.93 -22.36
C SER A 45 -16.41 46.83 -23.48
N GLY A 46 -17.69 46.69 -23.91
CA GLY A 46 -18.30 47.46 -24.99
C GLY A 46 -17.82 47.03 -26.37
N THR A 47 -17.09 45.92 -26.46
CA THR A 47 -16.73 45.30 -27.74
C THR A 47 -17.89 44.42 -28.22
N PRO A 48 -18.26 44.43 -29.51
CA PRO A 48 -19.50 43.81 -30.00
C PRO A 48 -19.56 42.28 -29.86
N ASP A 49 -18.44 41.62 -29.53
CA ASP A 49 -18.34 40.16 -29.48
C ASP A 49 -18.43 39.59 -28.04
N THR A 50 -18.72 40.42 -27.03
CA THR A 50 -18.86 39.92 -25.64
C THR A 50 -20.26 39.38 -25.37
N LEU A 51 -20.37 38.44 -24.43
CA LEU A 51 -21.68 37.88 -24.05
C LEU A 51 -22.65 38.98 -23.57
N ALA A 52 -22.14 39.99 -22.85
CA ALA A 52 -22.92 41.13 -22.38
C ALA A 52 -23.59 41.90 -23.54
N GLU A 53 -22.86 42.20 -24.61
CA GLU A 53 -23.39 42.93 -25.76
C GLU A 53 -24.38 42.08 -26.59
N HIS A 54 -24.15 40.76 -26.69
CA HIS A 54 -25.10 39.84 -27.32
C HIS A 54 -26.44 39.79 -26.57
N LEU A 55 -26.42 39.79 -25.23
CA LEU A 55 -27.62 39.83 -24.40
C LEU A 55 -28.33 41.19 -24.50
N ALA A 56 -27.59 42.29 -24.51
CA ALA A 56 -28.16 43.63 -24.72
C ALA A 56 -28.84 43.76 -26.08
N ALA A 57 -28.22 43.25 -27.15
CA ALA A 57 -28.80 43.26 -28.50
C ALA A 57 -30.11 42.45 -28.59
N ALA A 58 -30.28 41.44 -27.73
CA ALA A 58 -31.52 40.67 -27.60
C ALA A 58 -32.56 41.33 -26.68
N GLY A 59 -32.28 42.51 -26.12
CA GLY A 59 -33.17 43.22 -25.19
C GLY A 59 -33.10 42.74 -23.74
N LEU A 60 -32.15 41.88 -23.39
CA LEU A 60 -32.00 41.28 -22.06
C LEU A 60 -31.05 42.13 -21.18
N MET A 61 -31.43 43.38 -20.94
CA MET A 61 -30.57 44.37 -20.26
C MET A 61 -30.21 43.97 -18.82
N ASP A 62 -31.13 43.34 -18.09
CA ASP A 62 -30.88 42.88 -16.71
C ASP A 62 -29.78 41.80 -16.66
N TRP A 63 -29.75 40.92 -17.66
CA TRP A 63 -28.71 39.89 -17.80
C TRP A 63 -27.36 40.50 -18.17
N ARG A 64 -27.35 41.49 -19.09
CA ARG A 64 -26.15 42.26 -19.43
C ARG A 64 -25.59 42.99 -18.22
N ASP A 65 -26.44 43.65 -17.45
CA ASP A 65 -26.02 44.43 -16.28
C ASP A 65 -25.48 43.52 -15.16
N ALA A 66 -26.04 42.32 -14.99
CA ALA A 66 -25.51 41.31 -14.08
C ALA A 66 -24.08 40.91 -14.47
N ILE A 67 -23.82 40.67 -15.77
CA ILE A 67 -22.49 40.34 -16.30
C ILE A 67 -21.50 41.49 -16.10
N VAL A 68 -21.88 42.72 -16.45
CA VAL A 68 -21.02 43.90 -16.32
C VAL A 68 -20.66 44.14 -14.85
N THR A 69 -21.63 43.93 -13.95
CA THR A 69 -21.41 44.06 -12.50
C THR A 69 -20.43 42.98 -11.99
N ALA A 70 -20.59 41.73 -12.43
CA ALA A 70 -19.69 40.64 -12.05
C ALA A 70 -18.27 40.81 -12.60
N ALA A 71 -18.10 41.48 -13.75
CA ALA A 71 -16.80 41.79 -14.35
C ALA A 71 -16.10 43.03 -13.74
N GLY A 72 -16.71 43.71 -12.76
CA GLY A 72 -16.16 44.92 -12.14
C GLY A 72 -14.97 44.67 -11.20
N PRO A 73 -13.95 45.57 -11.18
CA PRO A 73 -12.77 45.39 -10.33
C PRO A 73 -13.12 45.43 -8.83
N GLY A 74 -12.70 44.41 -8.08
CA GLY A 74 -12.81 44.36 -6.61
C GLY A 74 -14.05 43.65 -6.05
N GLN A 75 -14.92 43.08 -6.89
CA GLN A 75 -16.04 42.27 -6.43
C GLN A 75 -15.59 40.84 -6.06
N PRO A 76 -16.12 40.24 -4.97
CA PRO A 76 -15.85 38.85 -4.66
C PRO A 76 -16.40 37.95 -5.79
N LEU A 77 -15.65 36.90 -6.14
CA LEU A 77 -15.95 35.88 -7.16
C LEU A 77 -17.28 35.11 -6.97
N HIS A 78 -18.11 35.48 -5.98
CA HIS A 78 -19.45 34.94 -5.83
C HIS A 78 -20.35 35.54 -6.91
N LEU A 79 -20.42 34.84 -8.05
CA LEU A 79 -21.29 35.18 -9.16
C LEU A 79 -22.73 35.39 -8.69
N ASP A 80 -23.40 36.37 -9.29
CA ASP A 80 -24.84 36.59 -9.15
C ASP A 80 -25.61 35.26 -9.37
N PRO A 81 -26.64 34.94 -8.56
CA PRO A 81 -27.39 33.68 -8.69
C PRO A 81 -27.97 33.43 -10.10
N HIS A 82 -28.37 34.48 -10.82
CA HIS A 82 -28.85 34.35 -12.19
C HIS A 82 -27.71 33.92 -13.13
N LEU A 83 -26.52 34.50 -12.98
CA LEU A 83 -25.36 34.12 -13.77
C LEU A 83 -24.88 32.70 -13.46
N ARG A 84 -24.91 32.28 -12.19
CA ARG A 84 -24.61 30.88 -11.83
C ARG A 84 -25.57 29.92 -12.52
N TRP A 85 -26.86 30.23 -12.49
CA TRP A 85 -27.87 29.43 -13.20
C TRP A 85 -27.60 29.39 -14.71
N LEU A 86 -27.31 30.54 -15.34
CA LEU A 86 -27.06 30.62 -16.78
C LEU A 86 -25.82 29.83 -17.19
N MET A 87 -24.70 29.99 -16.47
CA MET A 87 -23.45 29.26 -16.74
C MET A 87 -23.63 27.76 -16.50
N GLY A 88 -24.31 27.36 -15.43
CA GLY A 88 -24.59 25.97 -15.13
C GLY A 88 -25.48 25.29 -16.18
N GLN A 89 -26.56 25.94 -16.62
CA GLN A 89 -27.40 25.42 -17.70
C GLN A 89 -26.67 25.41 -19.05
N ALA A 90 -25.89 26.43 -19.36
CA ALA A 90 -25.06 26.44 -20.56
C ALA A 90 -24.05 25.28 -20.56
N ALA A 91 -23.41 24.97 -19.42
CA ALA A 91 -22.52 23.82 -19.29
C ALA A 91 -23.25 22.49 -19.63
N ILE A 92 -24.48 22.30 -19.14
CA ILE A 92 -25.30 21.11 -19.41
C ILE A 92 -25.68 21.04 -20.90
N GLU A 93 -26.19 22.12 -21.48
CA GLU A 93 -26.63 22.14 -22.88
C GLU A 93 -25.46 21.94 -23.85
N ILE A 94 -24.31 22.56 -23.60
CA ILE A 94 -23.09 22.35 -24.40
C ILE A 94 -22.59 20.91 -24.25
N ALA A 95 -22.62 20.35 -23.04
CA ALA A 95 -22.26 18.96 -22.84
C ALA A 95 -23.18 18.05 -23.66
N VAL A 96 -24.50 18.25 -23.66
CA VAL A 96 -25.46 17.42 -24.40
C VAL A 96 -25.41 17.62 -25.92
N ASP A 97 -24.88 18.74 -26.41
CA ASP A 97 -24.80 19.06 -27.85
C ASP A 97 -23.76 18.18 -28.58
N THR A 98 -24.24 17.26 -29.42
CA THR A 98 -23.40 16.34 -30.20
C THR A 98 -22.60 17.00 -31.31
N ASN A 99 -22.93 18.24 -31.69
CA ASN A 99 -22.39 18.88 -32.90
C ASN A 99 -21.14 19.72 -32.64
N GLN A 100 -20.71 19.87 -31.39
CA GLN A 100 -19.56 20.69 -31.04
C GLN A 100 -18.28 19.87 -30.94
N ARG A 101 -17.21 20.33 -31.59
CA ARG A 101 -15.92 19.63 -31.62
C ARG A 101 -15.01 19.91 -30.41
N SER A 102 -15.29 20.95 -29.63
CA SER A 102 -14.46 21.41 -28.50
C SER A 102 -15.27 21.57 -27.21
N ILE A 103 -15.99 20.52 -26.81
CA ILE A 103 -16.91 20.55 -25.67
C ILE A 103 -16.21 20.60 -24.31
N LEU A 104 -15.07 19.94 -24.14
CA LEU A 104 -14.50 19.66 -22.81
C LEU A 104 -14.01 20.91 -22.06
N PRO A 105 -13.18 21.80 -22.65
CA PRO A 105 -12.70 23.00 -21.94
C PRO A 105 -13.84 23.98 -21.62
N VAL A 106 -14.77 24.16 -22.56
CA VAL A 106 -15.91 25.08 -22.42
C VAL A 106 -16.84 24.61 -21.30
N VAL A 107 -17.18 23.32 -21.25
CA VAL A 107 -18.01 22.77 -20.16
C VAL A 107 -17.31 22.93 -18.82
N GLN A 108 -16.00 22.70 -18.72
CA GLN A 108 -15.27 22.84 -17.46
C GLN A 108 -15.26 24.29 -16.96
N GLU A 109 -15.06 25.26 -17.85
CA GLU A 109 -15.10 26.68 -17.52
C GLU A 109 -16.51 27.11 -17.06
N LEU A 110 -17.54 26.76 -17.84
CA LEU A 110 -18.93 27.07 -17.51
C LEU A 110 -19.41 26.37 -16.24
N GLN A 111 -18.96 25.13 -15.99
CA GLN A 111 -19.23 24.41 -14.75
C GLN A 111 -18.62 25.14 -13.54
N SER A 112 -17.37 25.58 -13.66
CA SER A 112 -16.68 26.32 -12.60
C SER A 112 -17.36 27.66 -12.32
N LEU A 113 -17.81 28.38 -13.35
CA LEU A 113 -18.54 29.63 -13.21
C LEU A 113 -19.96 29.40 -12.68
N GLY A 114 -20.61 28.32 -13.09
CA GLY A 114 -21.93 27.94 -12.59
C GLY A 114 -21.94 27.40 -11.15
N GLU A 115 -20.75 27.16 -10.57
CA GLU A 115 -20.58 26.42 -9.31
C GLU A 115 -21.33 25.07 -9.30
N VAL A 116 -21.46 24.42 -10.47
CA VAL A 116 -22.20 23.14 -10.61
C VAL A 116 -21.32 21.98 -10.19
N SER A 117 -21.80 21.17 -9.25
CA SER A 117 -21.06 19.99 -8.80
C SER A 117 -20.91 18.96 -9.92
N ASP A 118 -19.79 18.22 -9.93
CA ASP A 118 -19.57 17.11 -10.88
C ASP A 118 -20.72 16.08 -10.82
N VAL A 119 -21.29 15.85 -9.62
CA VAL A 119 -22.39 14.89 -9.42
C VAL A 119 -23.67 15.34 -10.13
N GLU A 120 -24.05 16.61 -9.95
CA GLU A 120 -25.25 17.18 -10.57
C GLU A 120 -25.12 17.24 -12.10
N LEU A 121 -23.95 17.67 -12.60
CA LEU A 121 -23.66 17.73 -14.02
C LEU A 121 -23.75 16.34 -14.67
N VAL A 122 -23.07 15.34 -14.10
CA VAL A 122 -23.06 13.96 -14.60
C VAL A 122 -24.47 13.36 -14.59
N SER A 123 -25.20 13.48 -13.47
CA SER A 123 -26.57 12.95 -13.33
C SER A 123 -27.50 13.53 -14.40
N THR A 124 -27.45 14.85 -14.58
CA THR A 124 -28.30 15.55 -15.55
C THR A 124 -27.96 15.15 -16.98
N ILE A 125 -26.67 15.12 -17.35
CA ILE A 125 -26.24 14.69 -18.67
C ILE A 125 -26.70 13.25 -18.91
N CYS A 126 -26.33 12.30 -18.04
CA CYS A 126 -26.70 10.90 -18.16
C CYS A 126 -28.20 10.71 -18.38
N SER A 127 -29.06 11.44 -17.65
CA SER A 127 -30.51 11.35 -17.82
C SER A 127 -31.00 11.80 -19.21
N ARG A 128 -30.35 12.78 -19.83
CA ARG A 128 -30.75 13.37 -21.11
C ARG A 128 -30.24 12.58 -22.31
N ILE A 129 -29.06 11.98 -22.21
CA ILE A 129 -28.42 11.26 -23.32
C ILE A 129 -28.47 9.73 -23.19
N ALA A 130 -29.13 9.19 -22.15
CA ALA A 130 -29.25 7.75 -21.90
C ALA A 130 -29.76 6.93 -23.10
N ASN A 131 -30.56 7.53 -24.00
CA ASN A 131 -31.11 6.86 -25.18
C ASN A 131 -30.36 7.17 -26.49
N ALA A 132 -29.35 8.04 -26.46
CA ALA A 132 -28.60 8.51 -27.64
C ALA A 132 -27.29 7.73 -27.86
N THR A 133 -27.21 6.51 -27.33
CA THR A 133 -25.98 5.81 -26.93
C THR A 133 -24.97 5.50 -28.04
N ASP A 134 -25.33 5.49 -29.32
CA ASP A 134 -24.37 5.14 -30.39
C ASP A 134 -23.83 6.34 -31.19
N ASN A 135 -24.50 7.49 -31.16
CA ASN A 135 -24.13 8.65 -31.99
C ASN A 135 -23.51 9.83 -31.20
N TYR A 136 -23.39 9.69 -29.89
CA TYR A 136 -22.88 10.76 -29.04
C TYR A 136 -21.34 10.78 -29.02
N SER A 137 -20.74 11.91 -29.43
CA SER A 137 -19.32 12.05 -29.76
C SER A 137 -18.36 12.16 -28.55
N LEU A 138 -18.85 12.01 -27.32
CA LEU A 138 -18.04 12.21 -26.12
C LEU A 138 -16.88 11.23 -26.00
N LEU A 139 -17.08 9.93 -26.26
CA LEU A 139 -15.99 8.95 -26.21
C LEU A 139 -14.89 9.27 -27.23
N GLU A 140 -15.27 9.70 -28.44
CA GLU A 140 -14.31 10.09 -29.48
C GLU A 140 -13.57 11.37 -29.10
N SER A 141 -14.28 12.37 -28.56
CA SER A 141 -13.69 13.62 -28.08
C SER A 141 -12.71 13.38 -26.92
N LEU A 142 -13.11 12.52 -25.97
CA LEU A 142 -12.27 12.13 -24.83
C LEU A 142 -11.03 11.37 -25.31
N ARG A 143 -11.20 10.39 -26.21
CA ARG A 143 -10.08 9.67 -26.84
C ARG A 143 -9.10 10.61 -27.53
N SER A 144 -9.61 11.53 -28.34
CA SER A 144 -8.81 12.52 -29.06
C SER A 144 -7.98 13.39 -28.09
N ARG A 145 -8.61 13.85 -26.99
CA ARG A 145 -7.93 14.63 -25.97
C ARG A 145 -6.87 13.82 -25.22
N LEU A 146 -7.17 12.60 -24.82
CA LEU A 146 -6.20 11.72 -24.16
C LEU A 146 -5.02 11.39 -25.08
N GLN A 147 -5.28 11.14 -26.37
CA GLN A 147 -4.25 10.93 -27.37
C GLN A 147 -3.38 12.18 -27.57
N SER A 148 -3.98 13.37 -27.58
CA SER A 148 -3.25 14.64 -27.63
C SER A 148 -2.38 14.84 -26.39
N ALA A 149 -2.90 14.54 -25.20
CA ALA A 149 -2.14 14.58 -23.96
C ALA A 149 -0.95 13.62 -24.00
N TRP A 150 -1.15 12.38 -24.46
CA TRP A 150 -0.07 11.40 -24.65
C TRP A 150 0.98 11.87 -25.65
N ASN A 151 0.55 12.49 -26.76
CA ASN A 151 1.43 12.99 -27.81
C ASN A 151 2.13 14.31 -27.45
N SER A 152 1.75 14.96 -26.34
CA SER A 152 2.34 16.22 -25.91
C SER A 152 3.84 16.11 -25.60
N ARG A 153 4.56 17.24 -25.67
CA ARG A 153 5.99 17.33 -25.30
C ARG A 153 6.23 17.00 -23.82
N PHE A 154 5.25 17.27 -22.96
CA PHE A 154 5.34 16.93 -21.54
C PHE A 154 5.55 15.42 -21.32
N ASN A 155 4.92 14.60 -22.18
CA ASN A 155 4.95 13.14 -22.10
C ASN A 155 6.00 12.48 -22.99
N GLU A 156 6.87 13.25 -23.65
CA GLU A 156 7.90 12.72 -24.57
C GLU A 156 8.87 11.76 -23.85
N ARG A 157 9.26 12.08 -22.62
CA ARG A 157 10.11 11.19 -21.79
C ARG A 157 9.40 9.90 -21.39
N LEU A 158 8.13 9.97 -21.00
CA LEU A 158 7.34 8.79 -20.64
C LEU A 158 7.20 7.87 -21.85
N ARG A 159 6.94 8.44 -23.03
CA ARG A 159 6.84 7.71 -24.29
C ARG A 159 8.15 7.03 -24.66
N GLY A 160 9.28 7.74 -24.58
CA GLY A 160 10.60 7.14 -24.82
C GLY A 160 10.90 5.98 -23.86
N TYR A 161 10.46 6.06 -22.60
CA TYR A 161 10.58 4.96 -21.65
C TYR A 161 9.66 3.77 -22.00
N VAL A 162 8.39 4.02 -22.37
CA VAL A 162 7.45 2.98 -22.84
C VAL A 162 8.03 2.26 -24.07
N GLU A 163 8.52 3.00 -25.06
CA GLU A 163 9.11 2.43 -26.28
C GLU A 163 10.34 1.56 -25.95
N ALA A 164 11.18 1.99 -25.01
CA ALA A 164 12.36 1.24 -24.57
C ALA A 164 12.03 -0.02 -23.75
N THR A 165 10.84 -0.09 -23.13
CA THR A 165 10.41 -1.19 -22.25
C THR A 165 9.31 -2.06 -22.86
N ALA A 166 8.85 -1.76 -24.08
CA ALA A 166 7.72 -2.42 -24.72
C ALA A 166 7.88 -3.95 -24.90
N THR A 167 9.11 -4.45 -24.95
CA THR A 167 9.41 -5.89 -25.07
C THR A 167 9.66 -6.58 -23.72
N GLN A 168 9.68 -5.84 -22.61
CA GLN A 168 9.88 -6.42 -21.29
C GLN A 168 8.56 -6.98 -20.78
N PRO A 169 8.54 -8.20 -20.21
CA PRO A 169 7.35 -8.72 -19.57
C PRO A 169 6.95 -7.82 -18.40
N LEU A 170 5.66 -7.55 -18.27
CA LEU A 170 5.14 -6.86 -17.10
C LEU A 170 5.34 -7.77 -15.88
N THR A 171 6.08 -7.29 -14.89
CA THR A 171 6.14 -7.90 -13.54
C THR A 171 5.08 -7.28 -12.63
N SER A 172 4.75 -7.92 -11.51
CA SER A 172 3.64 -7.49 -10.63
C SER A 172 3.78 -6.04 -10.15
N ARG A 173 5.00 -5.50 -10.03
CA ARG A 173 5.23 -4.09 -9.66
C ARG A 173 4.68 -3.10 -10.69
N HIS A 174 4.63 -3.48 -11.98
CA HIS A 174 4.18 -2.61 -13.07
C HIS A 174 2.66 -2.54 -13.17
N LEU A 175 1.96 -3.48 -12.50
CA LEU A 175 0.52 -3.56 -12.48
C LEU A 175 -0.12 -2.48 -11.60
N TRP A 176 0.61 -1.96 -10.62
CA TRP A 176 0.08 -1.02 -9.65
C TRP A 176 0.54 0.41 -9.94
N PRO A 177 -0.38 1.38 -9.87
CA PRO A 177 -0.01 2.79 -10.03
C PRO A 177 0.97 3.22 -8.93
N GLY A 178 1.94 4.04 -9.31
CA GLY A 178 2.71 4.87 -8.37
C GLY A 178 1.91 6.10 -7.95
N HIS A 179 2.41 6.92 -7.02
CA HIS A 179 1.74 8.19 -6.70
C HIS A 179 1.57 9.07 -7.95
N ASP A 180 0.31 9.24 -8.35
CA ASP A 180 -0.11 9.98 -9.53
C ASP A 180 0.26 11.46 -9.46
N SER A 181 0.90 11.96 -10.51
CA SER A 181 1.17 13.39 -10.72
C SER A 181 0.71 13.90 -12.09
N MET A 182 0.02 13.06 -12.88
CA MET A 182 -0.49 13.44 -14.19
C MET A 182 -1.94 13.91 -14.09
N LEU A 183 -2.16 15.18 -14.40
CA LEU A 183 -3.48 15.78 -14.52
C LEU A 183 -4.09 15.42 -15.87
N LEU A 184 -4.66 14.22 -15.98
CA LEU A 184 -5.61 13.90 -17.04
C LEU A 184 -6.95 14.52 -16.63
N GLY A 185 -7.23 15.73 -17.12
CA GLY A 185 -8.44 16.49 -16.76
C GLY A 185 -9.75 15.90 -17.29
N ASP A 186 -10.86 16.58 -16.99
CA ASP A 186 -12.25 16.32 -17.44
C ASP A 186 -13.04 15.22 -16.68
N ARG A 187 -13.04 15.31 -15.34
CA ARG A 187 -13.71 14.37 -14.42
C ARG A 187 -15.17 14.06 -14.78
N TRP A 188 -15.96 15.07 -15.14
CA TRP A 188 -17.37 14.86 -15.53
C TRP A 188 -17.48 13.96 -16.77
N ALA A 189 -16.61 14.16 -17.78
CA ALA A 189 -16.64 13.42 -19.03
C ALA A 189 -16.28 11.95 -18.82
N HIS A 190 -15.24 11.70 -18.01
CA HIS A 190 -14.87 10.35 -17.58
C HIS A 190 -16.02 9.65 -16.83
N ARG A 191 -16.73 10.37 -15.94
CA ARG A 191 -17.86 9.82 -15.18
C ARG A 191 -19.08 9.54 -16.08
N VAL A 192 -19.47 10.45 -16.96
CA VAL A 192 -20.54 10.23 -17.94
C VAL A 192 -20.21 9.04 -18.84
N ALA A 193 -18.98 8.98 -19.35
CA ALA A 193 -18.54 7.88 -20.20
C ALA A 193 -18.56 6.53 -19.47
N ALA A 194 -18.07 6.49 -18.23
CA ALA A 194 -18.12 5.31 -17.39
C ALA A 194 -19.56 4.84 -17.09
N THR A 195 -20.49 5.78 -16.86
CA THR A 195 -21.88 5.46 -16.55
C THR A 195 -22.66 4.94 -17.77
N LEU A 196 -22.49 5.57 -18.94
CA LEU A 196 -23.32 5.29 -20.11
C LEU A 196 -22.73 4.21 -21.03
N TRP A 197 -21.40 4.11 -21.11
CA TRP A 197 -20.70 3.19 -22.00
C TRP A 197 -19.56 2.47 -21.30
N PRO A 198 -19.83 1.74 -20.21
CA PRO A 198 -18.81 1.15 -19.37
C PRO A 198 -17.84 0.26 -20.18
N ASP A 199 -18.33 -0.60 -21.08
CA ASP A 199 -17.48 -1.48 -21.90
C ASP A 199 -16.55 -0.69 -22.83
N ARG A 200 -17.12 0.19 -23.67
CA ARG A 200 -16.34 0.99 -24.65
C ARG A 200 -15.39 1.96 -23.98
N TYR A 201 -15.77 2.48 -22.82
CA TYR A 201 -14.93 3.35 -22.01
C TYR A 201 -13.72 2.59 -21.47
N MET A 202 -13.92 1.40 -20.90
CA MET A 202 -12.81 0.57 -20.41
C MET A 202 -11.89 0.09 -21.55
N GLU A 203 -12.45 -0.28 -22.70
CA GLU A 203 -11.65 -0.58 -23.91
C GLU A 203 -10.82 0.64 -24.36
N MET A 204 -11.40 1.84 -24.35
CA MET A 204 -10.69 3.07 -24.68
C MET A 204 -9.54 3.32 -23.70
N LEU A 205 -9.75 3.20 -22.39
CA LEU A 205 -8.68 3.40 -21.40
C LEU A 205 -7.59 2.34 -21.55
N ALA A 206 -7.96 1.07 -21.78
CA ALA A 206 -7.03 -0.03 -21.97
C ALA A 206 -6.21 0.07 -23.27
N SER A 207 -6.65 0.86 -24.24
CA SER A 207 -5.91 1.07 -25.50
C SER A 207 -4.63 1.90 -25.35
N PHE A 208 -4.46 2.62 -24.23
CA PHE A 208 -3.25 3.37 -23.94
C PHE A 208 -2.15 2.48 -23.34
N PRO A 209 -0.86 2.87 -23.41
CA PRO A 209 0.20 2.12 -22.74
C PRO A 209 0.00 2.02 -21.22
N ALA A 210 0.38 0.90 -20.59
CA ALA A 210 0.16 0.65 -19.15
C ALA A 210 0.63 1.79 -18.23
N LEU A 211 1.79 2.41 -18.50
CA LEU A 211 2.28 3.55 -17.72
C LEU A 211 1.38 4.79 -17.81
N PHE A 212 0.73 5.00 -18.95
CA PHE A 212 -0.23 6.09 -19.11
C PHE A 212 -1.57 5.75 -18.44
N GLN A 213 -1.95 4.48 -18.43
CA GLN A 213 -3.18 4.02 -17.76
C GLN A 213 -3.19 4.32 -16.26
N HIS A 214 -2.03 4.26 -15.60
CA HIS A 214 -1.89 4.61 -14.18
C HIS A 214 -2.38 6.03 -13.86
N ALA A 215 -2.20 6.97 -14.79
CA ALA A 215 -2.62 8.36 -14.61
C ALA A 215 -4.16 8.55 -14.55
N PHE A 216 -4.96 7.50 -14.74
CA PHE A 216 -6.41 7.57 -14.60
C PHE A 216 -6.89 7.55 -13.14
N GLY A 217 -6.02 7.43 -12.13
CA GLY A 217 -6.43 7.42 -10.72
C GLY A 217 -7.19 8.69 -10.32
N MET A 218 -6.67 9.86 -10.68
CA MET A 218 -7.34 11.15 -10.43
C MET A 218 -8.72 11.27 -11.13
N PRO A 219 -8.85 11.03 -12.45
CA PRO A 219 -10.16 10.97 -13.12
C PRO A 219 -11.18 10.03 -12.47
N LEU A 220 -10.73 8.86 -12.05
CA LEU A 220 -11.60 7.80 -11.53
C LEU A 220 -11.89 7.93 -10.04
N SER A 221 -11.12 8.76 -9.31
CA SER A 221 -11.24 8.95 -7.85
C SER A 221 -12.64 9.33 -7.36
N GLN A 222 -13.46 9.97 -8.20
CA GLN A 222 -14.80 10.44 -7.86
C GLN A 222 -15.94 9.47 -8.22
N ILE A 223 -15.65 8.31 -8.83
CA ILE A 223 -16.65 7.29 -9.17
C ILE A 223 -17.07 6.49 -7.93
N ASP A 224 -18.38 6.32 -7.70
CA ASP A 224 -18.91 5.52 -6.59
C ASP A 224 -18.54 4.02 -6.69
N LEU A 225 -18.54 3.32 -5.55
CA LEU A 225 -18.11 1.93 -5.47
C LEU A 225 -18.97 0.97 -6.32
N ALA A 226 -20.25 1.28 -6.52
CA ALA A 226 -21.13 0.49 -7.37
C ALA A 226 -20.72 0.59 -8.84
N LEU A 227 -20.41 1.80 -9.32
CA LEU A 227 -19.90 2.01 -10.67
C LEU A 227 -18.48 1.45 -10.83
N VAL A 228 -17.62 1.53 -9.80
CA VAL A 228 -16.33 0.80 -9.81
C VAL A 228 -16.54 -0.69 -10.02
N ALA A 229 -17.44 -1.33 -9.27
CA ALA A 229 -17.72 -2.75 -9.41
C ALA A 229 -18.21 -3.12 -10.82
N ALA A 230 -19.07 -2.28 -11.42
CA ALA A 230 -19.51 -2.44 -12.80
C ALA A 230 -18.34 -2.32 -13.80
N LEU A 231 -17.47 -1.32 -13.65
CA LEU A 231 -16.30 -1.11 -14.52
C LEU A 231 -15.28 -2.24 -14.40
N VAL A 232 -15.02 -2.74 -13.19
CA VAL A 232 -14.15 -3.91 -12.96
C VAL A 232 -14.68 -5.12 -13.73
N ARG A 233 -16.00 -5.35 -13.72
CA ARG A 233 -16.61 -6.48 -14.43
C ARG A 233 -16.42 -6.41 -15.94
N VAL A 234 -16.56 -5.23 -16.53
CA VAL A 234 -16.48 -5.04 -18.00
C VAL A 234 -15.07 -4.71 -18.52
N SER A 235 -14.09 -4.61 -17.63
CA SER A 235 -12.72 -4.30 -18.04
C SER A 235 -12.12 -5.41 -18.91
N PRO A 236 -11.24 -5.09 -19.88
CA PRO A 236 -10.50 -6.11 -20.61
C PRO A 236 -9.68 -7.02 -19.67
N ASP A 237 -9.38 -8.24 -20.12
CA ASP A 237 -8.57 -9.19 -19.37
C ASP A 237 -7.14 -8.65 -19.17
N VAL A 238 -6.72 -8.67 -17.91
CA VAL A 238 -5.41 -8.23 -17.42
C VAL A 238 -4.42 -9.37 -17.45
N PHE A 239 -4.89 -10.60 -17.22
CA PHE A 239 -4.08 -11.81 -17.27
C PHE A 239 -4.64 -12.82 -18.27
N SER A 240 -3.75 -13.58 -18.86
CA SER A 240 -4.12 -14.80 -19.57
C SER A 240 -4.45 -15.93 -18.59
N GLY A 241 -4.96 -17.05 -19.11
CA GLY A 241 -5.39 -18.17 -18.28
C GLY A 241 -4.30 -18.78 -17.39
N ASP A 242 -3.03 -18.70 -17.81
CA ASP A 242 -1.87 -19.18 -17.05
C ASP A 242 -1.30 -18.16 -16.06
N GLY A 243 -1.89 -16.97 -15.98
CA GLY A 243 -1.47 -15.90 -15.07
C GLY A 243 -0.41 -14.97 -15.63
N ALA A 244 -0.03 -15.08 -16.91
CA ALA A 244 0.86 -14.11 -17.54
C ALA A 244 0.11 -12.78 -17.80
N PRO A 245 0.67 -11.62 -17.39
CA PRO A 245 0.04 -10.32 -17.57
C PRO A 245 0.02 -9.88 -19.04
N LEU A 246 -1.15 -9.41 -19.49
CA LEU A 246 -1.44 -9.05 -20.89
C LEU A 246 -1.25 -7.57 -21.20
N GLY A 247 -1.35 -6.67 -20.22
CA GLY A 247 -1.10 -5.24 -20.45
C GLY A 247 -2.08 -4.24 -19.85
N PRO A 248 -3.41 -4.47 -19.86
CA PRO A 248 -4.36 -3.53 -19.28
C PRO A 248 -4.21 -3.48 -17.75
N VAL A 249 -3.85 -2.33 -17.20
CA VAL A 249 -3.68 -2.10 -15.76
C VAL A 249 -4.75 -1.18 -15.15
N VAL A 250 -5.68 -0.66 -15.95
CA VAL A 250 -6.77 0.24 -15.47
C VAL A 250 -7.59 -0.39 -14.34
N VAL A 251 -7.78 -1.71 -14.34
CA VAL A 251 -8.44 -2.42 -13.22
C VAL A 251 -7.74 -2.13 -11.90
N PHE A 252 -6.41 -2.16 -11.86
CA PHE A 252 -5.67 -1.89 -10.63
C PHE A 252 -5.76 -0.42 -10.17
N VAL A 253 -5.98 0.51 -11.11
CA VAL A 253 -6.32 1.91 -10.77
C VAL A 253 -7.69 1.98 -10.07
N LEU A 254 -8.69 1.23 -10.56
CA LEU A 254 -10.00 1.14 -9.93
C LEU A 254 -9.93 0.50 -8.53
N LEU A 255 -9.06 -0.51 -8.35
CA LEU A 255 -8.84 -1.15 -7.05
C LEU A 255 -8.12 -0.21 -6.06
N ASP A 256 -7.14 0.58 -6.51
CA ASP A 256 -6.49 1.59 -5.64
C ASP A 256 -7.47 2.70 -5.20
N VAL A 257 -8.32 3.17 -6.13
CA VAL A 257 -9.42 4.10 -5.80
C VAL A 257 -10.41 3.48 -4.80
N THR A 258 -10.68 2.19 -4.92
CA THR A 258 -11.52 1.43 -3.98
C THR A 258 -10.91 1.45 -2.58
N GLU A 259 -9.63 1.09 -2.45
CA GLU A 259 -8.94 1.09 -1.16
C GLU A 259 -8.95 2.46 -0.50
N ALA A 260 -8.66 3.53 -1.25
CA ALA A 260 -8.66 4.90 -0.73
C ALA A 260 -10.06 5.31 -0.19
N ARG A 261 -11.12 4.90 -0.88
CA ARG A 261 -12.51 5.16 -0.45
C ARG A 261 -12.90 4.34 0.77
N LEU A 262 -12.63 3.04 0.74
CA LEU A 262 -12.91 2.16 1.88
C LEU A 262 -12.13 2.59 3.13
N ALA A 263 -10.92 3.12 2.99
CA ALA A 263 -10.16 3.67 4.12
C ALA A 263 -10.87 4.87 4.76
N THR A 264 -11.56 5.69 3.96
CA THR A 264 -12.36 6.82 4.45
C THR A 264 -13.63 6.35 5.16
N VAL A 265 -14.31 5.34 4.61
CA VAL A 265 -15.53 4.74 5.21
C VAL A 265 -15.20 3.96 6.48
N GLY A 266 -14.12 3.17 6.48
CA GLY A 266 -13.71 2.33 7.60
C GLY A 266 -13.31 3.11 8.85
N ALA A 267 -12.95 4.39 8.70
CA ALA A 267 -12.79 5.30 9.84
C ALA A 267 -14.11 5.56 10.60
N GLN A 268 -15.26 5.27 9.95
CA GLN A 268 -16.60 5.55 10.45
C GLN A 268 -17.41 4.28 10.70
N ASP A 269 -17.40 3.31 9.77
CA ASP A 269 -18.19 2.08 9.83
C ASP A 269 -17.54 0.91 9.05
N MET A 270 -16.97 -0.05 9.79
CA MET A 270 -16.35 -1.24 9.20
C MET A 270 -17.34 -2.27 8.64
N ASN A 271 -18.58 -2.32 9.13
CA ASN A 271 -19.57 -3.27 8.60
C ASN A 271 -19.96 -2.88 7.17
N THR A 272 -20.12 -1.58 6.92
CA THR A 272 -20.34 -1.06 5.56
C THR A 272 -19.16 -1.36 4.65
N VAL A 273 -17.92 -1.24 5.15
CA VAL A 273 -16.71 -1.62 4.39
C VAL A 273 -16.75 -3.08 3.96
N GLU A 274 -17.11 -4.01 4.85
CA GLU A 274 -17.17 -5.44 4.52
C GLU A 274 -18.19 -5.76 3.43
N ILE A 275 -19.36 -5.11 3.45
CA ILE A 275 -20.43 -5.29 2.45
C ILE A 275 -19.98 -4.73 1.10
N GLU A 276 -19.48 -3.50 1.07
CA GLU A 276 -19.05 -2.84 -0.17
C GLU A 276 -17.85 -3.56 -0.80
N LEU A 277 -16.89 -4.01 0.03
CA LEU A 277 -15.80 -4.84 -0.42
C LEU A 277 -16.30 -6.15 -1.02
N GLY A 278 -17.28 -6.79 -0.39
CA GLY A 278 -17.91 -8.01 -0.90
C GLY A 278 -18.45 -7.85 -2.32
N ASN A 279 -19.15 -6.75 -2.61
CA ASN A 279 -19.70 -6.44 -3.93
C ASN A 279 -18.61 -6.26 -5.00
N ILE A 280 -17.50 -5.61 -4.63
CA ILE A 280 -16.37 -5.38 -5.54
C ILE A 280 -15.65 -6.70 -5.81
N LEU A 281 -15.41 -7.51 -4.77
CA LEU A 281 -14.81 -8.83 -4.91
C LEU A 281 -15.68 -9.75 -5.76
N ASP A 282 -17.01 -9.75 -5.59
CA ASP A 282 -17.92 -10.51 -6.47
C ASP A 282 -17.73 -10.12 -7.94
N SER A 283 -17.52 -8.84 -8.22
CA SER A 283 -17.26 -8.36 -9.57
C SER A 283 -15.87 -8.75 -10.08
N VAL A 284 -14.83 -8.70 -9.24
CA VAL A 284 -13.49 -9.21 -9.58
C VAL A 284 -13.54 -10.70 -9.92
N PHE A 285 -14.12 -11.53 -9.05
CA PHE A 285 -14.13 -12.99 -9.20
C PHE A 285 -15.17 -13.49 -10.22
N SER A 286 -16.06 -12.63 -10.72
CA SER A 286 -16.92 -12.95 -11.86
C SER A 286 -16.19 -13.00 -13.21
N ARG A 287 -14.96 -12.47 -13.26
CA ARG A 287 -14.13 -12.41 -14.47
C ARG A 287 -13.36 -13.71 -14.72
N SER A 288 -12.99 -13.95 -15.97
CA SER A 288 -12.10 -15.05 -16.40
C SER A 288 -10.74 -15.03 -15.71
N ASP A 289 -10.18 -13.84 -15.51
CA ASP A 289 -8.87 -13.59 -14.91
C ASP A 289 -8.95 -13.17 -13.43
N GLY A 290 -10.15 -13.25 -12.81
CA GLY A 290 -10.41 -12.73 -11.47
C GLY A 290 -9.52 -13.32 -10.37
N ASN A 291 -9.19 -14.61 -10.47
CA ASN A 291 -8.26 -15.27 -9.56
C ASN A 291 -6.84 -14.66 -9.63
N TRP A 292 -6.38 -14.27 -10.82
CA TRP A 292 -5.06 -13.66 -11.00
C TRP A 292 -5.04 -12.21 -10.55
N ILE A 293 -6.10 -11.45 -10.81
CA ILE A 293 -6.29 -10.10 -10.25
C ILE A 293 -6.30 -10.15 -8.73
N GLY A 294 -7.07 -11.07 -8.14
CA GLY A 294 -7.12 -11.26 -6.69
C GLY A 294 -5.76 -11.56 -6.08
N ARG A 295 -4.96 -12.46 -6.70
CA ARG A 295 -3.59 -12.75 -6.24
C ARG A 295 -2.67 -11.55 -6.36
N ALA A 296 -2.72 -10.80 -7.46
CA ALA A 296 -1.91 -9.59 -7.63
C ALA A 296 -2.28 -8.50 -6.62
N TRP A 297 -3.56 -8.40 -6.26
CA TRP A 297 -4.06 -7.50 -5.22
C TRP A 297 -3.61 -7.92 -3.83
N LEU A 298 -3.70 -9.20 -3.51
CA LEU A 298 -3.21 -9.75 -2.26
C LEU A 298 -1.69 -9.55 -2.11
N GLN A 299 -0.91 -9.81 -3.17
CA GLN A 299 0.53 -9.54 -3.22
C GLN A 299 0.83 -8.05 -2.96
N ARG A 300 0.05 -7.14 -3.54
CA ARG A 300 0.20 -5.69 -3.33
C ARG A 300 -0.02 -5.28 -1.89
N ILE A 301 -1.09 -5.77 -1.26
CA ILE A 301 -1.40 -5.45 0.14
C ILE A 301 -0.26 -5.92 1.06
N ILE A 302 0.31 -7.09 0.78
CA ILE A 302 1.46 -7.63 1.53
C ILE A 302 2.69 -6.73 1.36
N TRP A 303 2.96 -6.29 0.13
CA TRP A 303 4.09 -5.41 -0.18
C TRP A 303 3.96 -4.02 0.48
N GLN A 304 2.86 -3.32 0.24
CA GLN A 304 2.71 -1.86 0.37
C GLN A 304 2.80 -1.36 1.83
N ASP A 305 2.59 -2.27 2.79
CA ASP A 305 2.63 -2.03 4.24
C ASP A 305 3.88 -2.58 4.95
N SER A 306 4.92 -2.96 4.19
CA SER A 306 6.25 -3.17 4.76
C SER A 306 6.83 -1.82 5.25
N PRO A 307 7.21 -1.70 6.53
CA PRO A 307 7.39 -0.40 7.19
C PRO A 307 8.61 0.36 6.64
N ARG A 308 8.36 1.29 5.71
CA ARG A 308 9.25 2.43 5.41
C ARG A 308 8.72 3.77 5.93
N ARG A 309 7.78 3.78 6.88
CA ARG A 309 7.00 4.98 7.24
C ARG A 309 7.16 5.39 8.70
N ALA A 310 8.17 6.23 8.98
CA ALA A 310 8.23 7.01 10.21
C ALA A 310 7.34 8.28 10.07
N GLY A 311 6.49 8.58 11.06
CA GLY A 311 5.87 9.91 11.22
C GLY A 311 4.35 10.07 10.99
N ARG A 312 3.52 9.01 10.99
CA ARG A 312 2.04 9.13 10.93
C ARG A 312 1.38 9.04 12.32
N ALA A 313 0.18 9.61 12.47
CA ALA A 313 -0.62 9.55 13.69
C ALA A 313 -1.19 8.13 13.94
N GLN A 314 -1.24 7.69 15.20
CA GLN A 314 -1.59 6.31 15.61
C GLN A 314 -3.02 5.87 15.22
N ALA A 315 -3.98 6.80 15.17
CA ALA A 315 -5.37 6.51 14.80
C ALA A 315 -5.48 6.12 13.31
N ASP A 316 -4.83 6.87 12.43
CA ASP A 316 -4.79 6.58 10.98
C ASP A 316 -4.14 5.22 10.70
N VAL A 317 -3.14 4.85 11.50
CA VAL A 317 -2.46 3.54 11.43
C VAL A 317 -3.39 2.40 11.83
N THR A 318 -4.33 2.61 12.75
CA THR A 318 -5.23 1.56 13.25
C THR A 318 -6.38 1.29 12.27
N THR A 319 -6.99 2.34 11.72
CA THR A 319 -8.04 2.20 10.70
C THR A 319 -7.51 1.59 9.40
N GLN A 320 -6.34 2.05 8.93
CA GLN A 320 -5.69 1.47 7.75
C GLN A 320 -5.37 -0.02 7.96
N ARG A 321 -4.96 -0.39 9.18
CA ARG A 321 -4.72 -1.78 9.55
C ARG A 321 -6.00 -2.63 9.52
N ALA A 322 -7.11 -2.14 10.08
CA ALA A 322 -8.37 -2.89 10.08
C ALA A 322 -8.88 -3.15 8.65
N LEU A 323 -8.83 -2.15 7.78
CA LEU A 323 -9.15 -2.31 6.37
C LEU A 323 -8.23 -3.34 5.69
N ARG A 324 -6.92 -3.21 5.88
CA ARG A 324 -5.92 -4.13 5.35
C ARG A 324 -6.17 -5.57 5.77
N ASP A 325 -6.40 -5.81 7.06
CA ASP A 325 -6.63 -7.15 7.59
C ASP A 325 -7.95 -7.75 7.06
N THR A 326 -8.96 -6.90 6.84
CA THR A 326 -10.22 -7.28 6.18
C THR A 326 -10.01 -7.66 4.72
N LEU A 327 -9.27 -6.84 3.96
CA LEU A 327 -8.91 -7.11 2.57
C LEU A 327 -8.12 -8.42 2.44
N LEU A 328 -7.09 -8.61 3.27
CA LEU A 328 -6.30 -9.84 3.34
C LEU A 328 -7.21 -11.06 3.55
N ALA A 329 -8.10 -11.02 4.55
CA ALA A 329 -8.99 -12.15 4.84
C ALA A 329 -9.97 -12.45 3.71
N GLN A 330 -10.67 -11.43 3.20
CA GLN A 330 -11.69 -11.63 2.17
C GLN A 330 -11.09 -12.06 0.83
N LEU A 331 -9.97 -11.48 0.39
CA LEU A 331 -9.28 -11.89 -0.83
C LEU A 331 -8.81 -13.34 -0.73
N SER A 332 -8.08 -13.68 0.34
CA SER A 332 -7.52 -15.03 0.52
C SER A 332 -8.60 -16.12 0.51
N SER A 333 -9.77 -15.85 1.11
CA SER A 333 -10.88 -16.83 1.15
C SER A 333 -11.56 -17.10 -0.20
N ARG A 334 -11.40 -16.20 -1.17
CA ARG A 334 -12.09 -16.27 -2.47
C ARG A 334 -11.19 -16.75 -3.61
N ILE A 335 -9.88 -16.63 -3.45
CA ILE A 335 -8.90 -17.08 -4.44
C ILE A 335 -8.75 -18.59 -4.32
N THR A 336 -8.71 -19.31 -5.46
CA THR A 336 -8.44 -20.75 -5.48
C THR A 336 -6.96 -21.02 -5.24
N PRO A 337 -6.55 -21.99 -4.41
CA PRO A 337 -5.13 -22.34 -4.26
C PRO A 337 -4.50 -22.83 -5.58
N LEU A 338 -3.21 -22.56 -5.80
CA LEU A 338 -2.46 -22.98 -6.99
C LEU A 338 -1.98 -24.44 -6.90
N GLY A 339 -1.83 -24.99 -5.69
CA GLY A 339 -1.33 -26.36 -5.50
C GLY A 339 0.13 -26.52 -5.92
N GLU A 340 0.44 -27.55 -6.71
CA GLU A 340 1.83 -27.92 -7.04
C GLU A 340 2.59 -26.87 -7.88
N THR A 341 1.88 -25.99 -8.60
CA THR A 341 2.50 -24.99 -9.49
C THR A 341 2.96 -23.72 -8.77
N VAL A 342 2.82 -23.64 -7.44
CA VAL A 342 3.14 -22.43 -6.66
C VAL A 342 4.58 -21.97 -6.86
N PHE A 343 5.55 -22.87 -6.71
CA PHE A 343 6.96 -22.45 -6.76
C PHE A 343 7.39 -22.05 -8.17
N ASP A 344 6.76 -22.59 -9.21
CA ASP A 344 7.00 -22.16 -10.58
C ASP A 344 6.48 -20.74 -10.78
N TRP A 345 5.29 -20.43 -10.24
CA TRP A 345 4.76 -19.07 -10.22
C TRP A 345 5.64 -18.12 -9.39
N VAL A 346 6.12 -18.52 -8.20
CA VAL A 346 7.01 -17.67 -7.38
C VAL A 346 8.30 -17.32 -8.14
N ARG A 347 8.89 -18.29 -8.86
CA ARG A 347 10.14 -18.09 -9.61
C ARG A 347 10.00 -17.20 -10.85
N GLN A 348 8.78 -16.98 -11.35
CA GLN A 348 8.53 -16.04 -12.44
C GLN A 348 8.58 -14.57 -11.99
N GLU A 349 8.66 -14.31 -10.69
CA GLU A 349 8.78 -12.96 -10.15
C GLU A 349 10.23 -12.49 -10.05
N GLU A 350 10.42 -11.17 -10.01
CA GLU A 350 11.69 -10.58 -9.60
C GLU A 350 12.12 -11.11 -8.20
N PRO A 351 13.39 -11.52 -8.01
CA PRO A 351 13.83 -12.19 -6.77
C PRO A 351 13.51 -11.46 -5.47
N LEU A 352 13.58 -10.12 -5.46
CA LEU A 352 13.27 -9.30 -4.28
C LEU A 352 11.80 -9.40 -3.83
N TRP A 353 10.91 -9.87 -4.71
CA TRP A 353 9.46 -9.87 -4.55
C TRP A 353 8.87 -11.27 -4.48
N GLY A 354 9.69 -12.31 -4.65
CA GLY A 354 9.25 -13.71 -4.59
C GLY A 354 8.60 -14.06 -3.24
N VAL A 355 9.08 -13.46 -2.15
CA VAL A 355 8.46 -13.63 -0.82
C VAL A 355 7.00 -13.18 -0.78
N ASP A 356 6.63 -12.09 -1.47
CA ASP A 356 5.25 -11.59 -1.42
C ASP A 356 4.30 -12.59 -2.07
N ARG A 357 4.75 -13.29 -3.13
CA ARG A 357 4.02 -14.41 -3.75
C ARG A 357 3.90 -15.61 -2.83
N VAL A 358 4.97 -15.94 -2.08
CA VAL A 358 4.95 -17.01 -1.05
C VAL A 358 3.94 -16.69 0.04
N LEU A 359 3.95 -15.47 0.57
CA LEU A 359 3.02 -15.01 1.60
C LEU A 359 1.57 -14.94 1.08
N THR A 360 1.39 -14.52 -0.18
CA THR A 360 0.09 -14.52 -0.87
C THR A 360 -0.52 -15.92 -0.86
N GLU A 361 0.23 -16.92 -1.35
CA GLU A 361 -0.28 -18.29 -1.42
C GLU A 361 -0.46 -18.92 -0.04
N ALA A 362 0.46 -18.68 0.89
CA ALA A 362 0.32 -19.16 2.27
C ALA A 362 -0.96 -18.59 2.92
N SER A 363 -1.28 -17.31 2.68
CA SER A 363 -2.51 -16.71 3.18
C SER A 363 -3.76 -17.31 2.53
N ILE A 364 -3.73 -17.67 1.25
CA ILE A 364 -4.83 -18.32 0.54
C ILE A 364 -5.07 -19.70 1.16
N LEU A 365 -4.04 -20.55 1.26
CA LEU A 365 -4.15 -21.90 1.81
C LEU A 365 -4.69 -21.91 3.25
N ASP A 366 -4.20 -21.01 4.11
CA ASP A 366 -4.70 -20.87 5.48
C ASP A 366 -6.19 -20.45 5.51
N ALA A 367 -6.62 -19.54 4.63
CA ALA A 367 -8.02 -19.13 4.53
C ALA A 367 -8.95 -20.28 4.06
N HIS A 368 -8.41 -21.26 3.33
CA HIS A 368 -9.11 -22.51 2.95
C HIS A 368 -8.99 -23.62 4.00
N GLY A 369 -8.44 -23.33 5.19
CA GLY A 369 -8.34 -24.27 6.30
C GLY A 369 -7.18 -25.26 6.21
N ASP A 370 -6.23 -25.04 5.29
CA ASP A 370 -5.04 -25.89 5.13
C ASP A 370 -3.77 -25.21 5.66
N ALA A 371 -3.75 -24.98 6.98
CA ALA A 371 -2.60 -24.40 7.67
C ALA A 371 -1.32 -25.24 7.50
N GLY A 372 -1.46 -26.56 7.32
CA GLY A 372 -0.34 -27.47 7.07
C GLY A 372 0.33 -27.21 5.73
N ALA A 373 -0.44 -27.14 4.64
CA ALA A 373 0.09 -26.80 3.32
C ALA A 373 0.61 -25.36 3.29
N ALA A 374 -0.07 -24.41 3.93
CA ALA A 374 0.41 -23.03 4.05
C ALA A 374 1.79 -22.96 4.72
N ALA A 375 1.98 -23.68 5.83
CA ALA A 375 3.26 -23.73 6.53
C ALA A 375 4.36 -24.45 5.73
N GLU A 376 4.00 -25.44 4.92
CA GLU A 376 4.93 -26.12 4.03
C GLU A 376 5.36 -25.22 2.85
N ILE A 377 4.49 -24.33 2.36
CA ILE A 377 4.84 -23.31 1.36
C ILE A 377 5.87 -22.34 1.93
N LEU A 378 5.66 -21.87 3.17
CA LEU A 378 6.63 -21.03 3.89
C LEU A 378 7.97 -21.77 4.04
N ALA A 379 7.97 -22.98 4.58
CA ALA A 379 9.19 -23.77 4.79
C ALA A 379 9.90 -24.09 3.46
N GLY A 380 9.15 -24.53 2.46
CA GLY A 380 9.65 -24.86 1.12
C GLY A 380 10.29 -23.66 0.42
N ALA A 381 9.73 -22.45 0.59
CA ALA A 381 10.32 -21.24 0.05
C ALA A 381 11.68 -20.91 0.69
N VAL A 382 11.82 -21.09 2.00
CA VAL A 382 13.11 -20.92 2.71
C VAL A 382 14.11 -21.99 2.28
N ARG A 383 13.71 -23.26 2.17
CA ARG A 383 14.57 -24.36 1.68
C ARG A 383 15.10 -24.10 0.27
N GLN A 384 14.29 -23.48 -0.59
CA GLN A 384 14.65 -23.17 -1.98
C GLN A 384 15.36 -21.81 -2.16
N GLY A 385 15.57 -21.04 -1.08
CA GLY A 385 16.20 -19.73 -1.16
C GLY A 385 15.37 -18.66 -1.88
N LEU A 386 14.04 -18.80 -1.89
CA LEU A 386 13.10 -17.85 -2.52
C LEU A 386 12.72 -16.66 -1.61
N VAL A 387 13.40 -16.55 -0.45
CA VAL A 387 13.04 -15.66 0.65
C VAL A 387 14.30 -14.90 1.08
N ASN A 388 14.48 -13.68 0.57
CA ASN A 388 15.69 -12.89 0.81
C ASN A 388 15.67 -12.17 2.17
N ALA A 389 16.84 -11.98 2.78
CA ALA A 389 16.99 -11.43 4.14
C ALA A 389 16.89 -9.88 4.22
N THR A 390 17.02 -9.17 3.09
CA THR A 390 17.12 -7.70 3.05
C THR A 390 15.86 -7.01 3.57
N GLY A 391 15.96 -6.27 4.69
CA GLY A 391 14.91 -5.37 5.21
C GLY A 391 13.98 -5.95 6.28
N ARG A 392 14.14 -7.22 6.69
CA ARG A 392 13.18 -7.92 7.57
C ARG A 392 13.39 -7.76 9.07
N SER A 393 14.50 -7.17 9.50
CA SER A 393 14.74 -6.88 10.93
C SER A 393 13.69 -5.93 11.53
N ALA A 394 12.99 -5.15 10.71
CA ALA A 394 11.85 -4.32 11.12
C ALA A 394 10.53 -5.10 11.32
N GLY A 395 10.40 -6.30 10.74
CA GLY A 395 9.17 -7.11 10.79
C GLY A 395 8.87 -7.68 12.18
N LEU A 396 9.91 -7.93 12.98
CA LEU A 396 9.79 -8.49 14.33
C LEU A 396 9.19 -7.54 15.37
N ALA A 397 9.24 -6.23 15.12
CA ALA A 397 8.73 -5.20 16.02
C ALA A 397 7.43 -4.56 15.52
N THR A 398 6.89 -5.00 14.37
CA THR A 398 5.79 -4.30 13.69
C THR A 398 4.65 -5.25 13.33
N SER A 399 3.40 -4.77 13.43
CA SER A 399 2.19 -5.44 12.93
C SER A 399 2.13 -5.42 11.39
N SER A 400 3.21 -5.87 10.75
CA SER A 400 3.38 -5.93 9.30
C SER A 400 2.46 -6.98 8.66
N PRO A 401 2.13 -6.87 7.35
CA PRO A 401 1.36 -7.91 6.66
C PRO A 401 2.04 -9.28 6.71
N GLU A 402 3.37 -9.32 6.56
CA GLU A 402 4.17 -10.55 6.73
C GLU A 402 3.94 -11.18 8.11
N ALA A 403 4.01 -10.38 9.17
CA ALA A 403 3.76 -10.87 10.53
C ALA A 403 2.32 -11.35 10.73
N THR A 404 1.33 -10.66 10.14
CA THR A 404 -0.07 -11.10 10.19
C THR A 404 -0.28 -12.44 9.50
N VAL A 405 0.25 -12.62 8.27
CA VAL A 405 0.09 -13.87 7.51
C VAL A 405 0.80 -15.01 8.20
N VAL A 406 2.10 -14.85 8.50
CA VAL A 406 2.91 -15.90 9.13
C VAL A 406 2.36 -16.25 10.53
N GLY A 407 2.00 -15.25 11.32
CA GLY A 407 1.44 -15.46 12.66
C GLY A 407 0.12 -16.22 12.65
N ARG A 408 -0.74 -15.95 11.66
CA ARG A 408 -2.00 -16.69 11.46
C ARG A 408 -1.73 -18.14 11.06
N VAL A 409 -0.93 -18.36 10.02
CA VAL A 409 -0.58 -19.70 9.53
C VAL A 409 0.00 -20.56 10.65
N LEU A 410 1.00 -20.03 11.37
CA LEU A 410 1.71 -20.79 12.39
C LEU A 410 0.90 -21.01 13.67
N SER A 411 -0.01 -20.08 14.03
CA SER A 411 -0.86 -20.26 15.22
C SER A 411 -1.95 -21.32 15.02
N HIS A 412 -2.30 -21.65 13.77
CA HIS A 412 -3.20 -22.75 13.42
C HIS A 412 -2.50 -24.11 13.29
N LEU A 413 -1.16 -24.18 13.41
CA LEU A 413 -0.45 -25.45 13.34
C LEU A 413 -0.59 -26.27 14.63
N PRO A 414 -0.82 -27.59 14.52
CA PRO A 414 -0.90 -28.46 15.69
C PRO A 414 0.45 -28.70 16.38
N ASP A 415 1.56 -28.68 15.64
CA ASP A 415 2.92 -28.78 16.20
C ASP A 415 3.90 -27.82 15.50
N MET A 416 3.86 -26.56 15.93
CA MET A 416 4.75 -25.52 15.43
C MET A 416 6.24 -25.78 15.77
N ASN A 417 6.53 -26.46 16.89
CA ASN A 417 7.90 -26.77 17.29
C ASN A 417 8.53 -27.80 16.35
N GLN A 418 7.78 -28.84 15.98
CA GLN A 418 8.22 -29.81 14.98
C GLN A 418 8.45 -29.15 13.61
N TRP A 419 7.54 -28.27 13.17
CA TRP A 419 7.70 -27.52 11.92
C TRP A 419 9.02 -26.74 11.89
N PHE A 420 9.28 -25.94 12.93
CA PHE A 420 10.50 -25.12 13.00
C PHE A 420 11.76 -25.97 13.08
N ARG A 421 11.79 -27.01 13.92
CA ARG A 421 12.96 -27.90 14.03
C ARG A 421 13.26 -28.61 12.71
N THR A 422 12.22 -29.00 11.98
CA THR A 422 12.35 -29.63 10.67
C THR A 422 12.95 -28.64 9.67
N LEU A 423 12.37 -27.44 9.54
CA LEU A 423 12.92 -26.38 8.69
C LEU A 423 14.37 -26.01 9.05
N TRP A 424 14.67 -25.92 10.35
CA TRP A 424 16.00 -25.59 10.85
C TRP A 424 17.03 -26.65 10.45
N ARG A 425 16.70 -27.92 10.67
CA ARG A 425 17.55 -29.04 10.28
C ARG A 425 17.74 -29.11 8.76
N ASP A 426 16.66 -28.96 7.99
CA ASP A 426 16.68 -29.13 6.53
C ASP A 426 17.50 -28.01 5.84
N THR A 427 17.68 -26.86 6.50
CA THR A 427 18.49 -25.73 5.98
C THR A 427 19.94 -25.74 6.47
N TYR A 428 20.37 -26.75 7.24
CA TYR A 428 21.70 -26.79 7.86
C TYR A 428 22.83 -26.62 6.85
N GLU A 429 22.82 -27.37 5.75
CA GLU A 429 23.90 -27.33 4.75
C GLU A 429 24.05 -25.93 4.12
N LEU A 430 22.93 -25.26 3.82
CA LEU A 430 22.95 -23.89 3.28
C LEU A 430 23.48 -22.88 4.32
N ARG A 431 23.15 -23.07 5.60
CA ARG A 431 23.65 -22.22 6.68
C ARG A 431 25.16 -22.46 6.89
N GLU A 432 25.60 -23.71 6.94
CA GLU A 432 27.01 -24.09 7.11
C GLU A 432 27.91 -23.52 6.01
N GLN A 433 27.41 -23.44 4.76
CA GLN A 433 28.16 -22.83 3.66
C GLN A 433 28.63 -21.40 3.96
N LEU A 434 27.88 -20.63 4.77
CA LEU A 434 28.22 -19.25 5.13
C LEU A 434 29.42 -19.14 6.08
N SER A 435 29.81 -20.23 6.76
CA SER A 435 31.05 -20.28 7.53
C SER A 435 32.28 -20.04 6.64
N TYR A 436 32.18 -20.41 5.36
CA TYR A 436 33.28 -20.27 4.41
C TYR A 436 33.33 -18.86 3.81
N PRO A 437 34.51 -18.19 3.82
CA PRO A 437 34.66 -16.83 3.30
C PRO A 437 34.14 -16.60 1.88
N ALA A 438 34.21 -17.60 1.01
CA ALA A 438 33.76 -17.52 -0.38
C ALA A 438 32.24 -17.37 -0.55
N HIS A 439 31.46 -17.75 0.46
CA HIS A 439 30.00 -17.82 0.39
C HIS A 439 29.30 -16.81 1.32
N ARG A 440 30.05 -15.98 2.04
CA ARG A 440 29.51 -14.97 2.99
C ARG A 440 28.65 -13.87 2.35
N GLY A 441 28.59 -13.81 1.02
CA GLY A 441 27.71 -12.90 0.27
C GLY A 441 26.34 -13.50 -0.08
N LEU A 442 26.08 -14.77 0.24
CA LEU A 442 24.78 -15.41 0.01
C LEU A 442 23.76 -14.99 1.07
N ASP A 443 22.48 -14.99 0.71
CA ASP A 443 21.39 -14.78 1.66
C ASP A 443 21.35 -15.94 2.67
N ASN A 444 21.28 -15.61 3.97
CA ASN A 444 21.29 -16.61 5.03
C ASN A 444 19.85 -17.06 5.36
N PRO A 445 19.49 -18.35 5.13
CA PRO A 445 18.14 -18.84 5.38
C PRO A 445 17.78 -18.89 6.87
N ALA A 446 18.75 -18.72 7.78
CA ALA A 446 18.49 -18.54 9.20
C ALA A 446 17.61 -17.32 9.49
N TYR A 447 17.79 -16.22 8.76
CA TYR A 447 17.04 -14.99 9.01
C TYR A 447 15.52 -15.18 8.87
N PRO A 448 14.97 -15.61 7.72
CA PRO A 448 13.54 -15.81 7.60
C PRO A 448 13.02 -16.90 8.55
N ALA A 449 13.75 -18.00 8.75
CA ALA A 449 13.33 -19.06 9.67
C ALA A 449 13.18 -18.56 11.11
N LEU A 450 14.19 -17.82 11.62
CA LEU A 450 14.15 -17.23 12.96
C LEU A 450 13.07 -16.15 13.10
N VAL A 451 12.96 -15.26 12.11
CA VAL A 451 11.96 -14.18 12.10
C VAL A 451 10.54 -14.77 12.16
N TRP A 452 10.25 -15.73 11.28
CA TRP A 452 8.93 -16.37 11.23
C TRP A 452 8.65 -17.24 12.45
N GLY A 453 9.65 -17.95 12.98
CA GLY A 453 9.52 -18.69 14.23
C GLY A 453 9.12 -17.80 15.41
N LEU A 454 9.75 -16.63 15.55
CA LEU A 454 9.40 -15.63 16.56
C LEU A 454 8.00 -15.04 16.36
N ILE A 455 7.61 -14.74 15.12
CA ILE A 455 6.24 -14.29 14.79
C ILE A 455 5.20 -15.34 15.18
N GLY A 456 5.46 -16.61 14.85
CA GLY A 456 4.60 -17.73 15.22
C GLY A 456 4.47 -17.88 16.74
N LEU A 457 5.59 -17.80 17.48
CA LEU A 457 5.58 -17.82 18.95
C LEU A 457 4.73 -16.68 19.53
N ASN A 458 4.91 -15.46 19.03
CA ASN A 458 4.17 -14.27 19.50
C ASN A 458 2.67 -14.34 19.19
N SER A 459 2.28 -15.07 18.14
CA SER A 459 0.88 -15.20 17.68
C SER A 459 0.16 -16.40 18.28
N SER A 460 0.89 -17.31 18.92
CA SER A 460 0.33 -18.56 19.46
C SER A 460 -0.27 -18.34 20.85
N GLN A 461 -1.44 -18.94 21.11
CA GLN A 461 -2.00 -18.95 22.46
C GLN A 461 -1.25 -19.96 23.35
N PRO A 462 -1.04 -19.66 24.64
CA PRO A 462 -0.28 -20.53 25.57
C PRO A 462 -0.83 -21.96 25.71
N THR A 463 -2.10 -22.18 25.36
CA THR A 463 -2.80 -23.46 25.51
C THR A 463 -2.54 -24.45 24.38
N HIS A 464 -2.07 -23.98 23.21
CA HIS A 464 -1.89 -24.83 22.02
C HIS A 464 -0.44 -25.19 21.74
N VAL A 465 0.51 -24.45 22.30
CA VAL A 465 1.94 -24.60 22.01
C VAL A 465 2.70 -24.62 23.32
N ASP A 466 3.59 -25.59 23.49
CA ASP A 466 4.60 -25.54 24.55
C ASP A 466 5.60 -24.42 24.23
N ALA A 467 5.22 -23.20 24.63
CA ALA A 467 5.96 -21.98 24.36
C ALA A 467 7.40 -22.06 24.89
N ALA A 468 7.62 -22.74 26.02
CA ALA A 468 8.94 -22.92 26.59
C ALA A 468 9.81 -23.81 25.71
N ASN A 469 9.31 -24.96 25.26
CA ASN A 469 10.04 -25.84 24.35
C ASN A 469 10.28 -25.22 22.97
N PHE A 470 9.33 -24.44 22.46
CA PHE A 470 9.49 -23.76 21.19
C PHE A 470 10.51 -22.62 21.28
N TRP A 471 10.46 -21.83 22.36
CA TRP A 471 11.46 -20.80 22.65
C TRP A 471 12.88 -21.37 22.75
N ARG A 472 13.06 -22.51 23.45
CA ARG A 472 14.35 -23.21 23.51
C ARG A 472 14.87 -23.57 22.12
N ALA A 473 14.00 -24.02 21.21
CA ALA A 473 14.38 -24.35 19.84
C ALA A 473 14.83 -23.12 19.04
N ILE A 474 14.10 -22.00 19.15
CA ILE A 474 14.48 -20.73 18.52
C ILE A 474 15.81 -20.22 19.09
N ALA A 475 16.01 -20.27 20.40
CA ALA A 475 17.24 -19.79 21.02
C ALA A 475 18.46 -20.61 20.58
N ALA A 476 18.35 -21.95 20.57
CA ALA A 476 19.40 -22.82 20.05
C ALA A 476 19.76 -22.49 18.59
N ALA A 477 18.76 -22.17 17.77
CA ALA A 477 18.93 -21.75 16.38
C ALA A 477 19.66 -20.39 16.24
N VAL A 478 19.35 -19.41 17.09
CA VAL A 478 20.07 -18.13 17.12
C VAL A 478 21.56 -18.36 17.38
N PHE A 479 21.90 -19.18 18.37
CA PHE A 479 23.29 -19.46 18.75
C PHE A 479 24.05 -20.23 17.69
N GLU A 480 23.42 -21.23 17.09
CA GLU A 480 24.02 -21.95 15.97
C GLU A 480 24.34 -20.99 14.81
N THR A 481 23.47 -20.01 14.54
CA THR A 481 23.71 -19.04 13.46
C THR A 481 24.87 -18.11 13.75
N GLN A 482 24.98 -17.59 14.99
CA GLN A 482 26.12 -16.76 15.39
C GLN A 482 27.45 -17.52 15.32
N ARG A 483 27.43 -18.82 15.63
CA ARG A 483 28.61 -19.68 15.50
C ARG A 483 28.99 -19.95 14.04
N ILE A 484 28.00 -20.14 13.17
CA ILE A 484 28.19 -20.53 11.76
C ILE A 484 28.52 -19.33 10.87
N ASP A 485 27.92 -18.17 11.09
CA ASP A 485 28.14 -16.96 10.30
C ASP A 485 28.63 -15.81 11.21
N PRO A 486 29.96 -15.58 11.28
CA PRO A 486 30.54 -14.52 12.12
C PRO A 486 30.14 -13.10 11.69
N ASN A 487 29.64 -12.94 10.46
CA ASN A 487 29.14 -11.68 9.92
C ASN A 487 27.62 -11.55 10.05
N ALA A 488 26.96 -12.53 10.68
CA ALA A 488 25.53 -12.53 10.84
C ALA A 488 25.12 -11.30 11.64
N SER A 489 24.65 -10.27 10.93
CA SER A 489 24.02 -9.07 11.49
C SER A 489 22.61 -9.37 12.00
N ILE A 490 22.39 -10.56 12.57
CA ILE A 490 21.19 -10.86 13.34
C ILE A 490 21.23 -9.90 14.51
N PHE A 491 20.48 -8.81 14.39
CA PHE A 491 20.21 -7.89 15.48
C PHE A 491 21.40 -7.07 16.03
N ASN A 492 22.29 -6.53 15.20
CA ASN A 492 23.33 -5.61 15.71
C ASN A 492 22.76 -4.34 16.40
N GLY A 493 21.48 -3.99 16.16
CA GLY A 493 20.76 -2.96 16.93
C GLY A 493 19.82 -3.51 18.02
N ALA A 494 19.53 -4.82 18.02
CA ALA A 494 18.53 -5.44 18.89
C ALA A 494 19.05 -6.57 19.80
N MET A 495 20.34 -6.95 19.75
CA MET A 495 20.94 -7.86 20.72
C MET A 495 20.78 -7.37 22.15
N PRO A 496 21.00 -6.08 22.49
CA PRO A 496 20.74 -5.60 23.85
C PRO A 496 19.25 -5.71 24.24
N PRO A 497 18.27 -5.37 23.39
CA PRO A 497 16.86 -5.71 23.60
C PRO A 497 16.53 -7.20 23.68
N ILE A 498 17.12 -8.09 22.86
CA ILE A 498 16.82 -9.53 22.86
C ILE A 498 17.46 -10.19 24.06
N THR A 499 18.69 -9.85 24.44
CA THR A 499 19.28 -10.28 25.71
C THR A 499 18.48 -9.70 26.88
N ARG A 500 18.07 -8.42 26.83
CA ARG A 500 17.22 -7.82 27.86
C ARG A 500 15.83 -8.46 27.94
N VAL A 501 15.20 -8.79 26.81
CA VAL A 501 13.90 -9.49 26.75
C VAL A 501 14.07 -10.95 27.14
N THR A 502 15.16 -11.62 26.79
CA THR A 502 15.44 -13.01 27.18
C THR A 502 15.77 -13.10 28.67
N VAL A 503 16.44 -12.08 29.22
CA VAL A 503 16.66 -11.93 30.66
C VAL A 503 15.34 -11.60 31.37
N GLN A 504 14.54 -10.65 30.88
CA GLN A 504 13.28 -10.24 31.50
C GLN A 504 12.19 -11.32 31.41
N LEU A 505 12.08 -11.99 30.27
CA LEU A 505 11.15 -13.09 30.03
C LEU A 505 11.62 -14.37 30.71
N GLY A 506 12.93 -14.66 30.67
CA GLY A 506 13.55 -15.74 31.42
C GLY A 506 13.36 -15.57 32.92
N ALA A 507 13.54 -14.36 33.44
CA ALA A 507 13.26 -14.01 34.84
C ALA A 507 11.78 -14.15 35.18
N ALA A 508 10.87 -13.67 34.33
CA ALA A 508 9.43 -13.86 34.52
C ALA A 508 9.05 -15.36 34.53
N LEU A 509 9.67 -16.19 33.69
CA LEU A 509 9.45 -17.64 33.66
C LEU A 509 10.05 -18.36 34.88
N VAL A 510 11.16 -17.86 35.42
CA VAL A 510 11.76 -18.33 36.67
C VAL A 510 10.88 -17.97 37.87
N GLU A 511 10.37 -16.73 37.94
CA GLU A 511 9.46 -16.27 38.99
C GLU A 511 8.14 -17.06 39.00
N LEU A 512 7.67 -17.49 37.82
CA LEU A 512 6.50 -18.36 37.67
C LEU A 512 6.81 -19.85 37.94
N GLY A 513 8.06 -20.21 38.25
CA GLY A 513 8.48 -21.59 38.50
C GLY A 513 8.50 -22.50 37.26
N ALA A 514 8.40 -21.92 36.06
CA ALA A 514 8.38 -22.62 34.78
C ALA A 514 9.78 -22.91 34.22
N LEU A 515 10.80 -22.18 34.70
CA LEU A 515 12.20 -22.36 34.35
C LEU A 515 13.06 -22.39 35.62
N PRO A 516 13.97 -23.37 35.81
CA PRO A 516 14.96 -23.33 36.87
C PRO A 516 15.93 -22.16 36.68
N VAL A 517 16.30 -21.47 37.76
CA VAL A 517 17.28 -20.36 37.74
C VAL A 517 18.62 -20.81 37.15
N SER A 518 19.02 -22.06 37.41
CA SER A 518 20.25 -22.67 36.86
C SER A 518 20.23 -22.73 35.33
N ASP A 519 19.10 -23.06 34.73
CA ASP A 519 18.98 -23.20 33.28
C ASP A 519 19.04 -21.84 32.58
N LEU A 520 18.50 -20.78 33.23
CA LEU A 520 18.67 -19.41 32.79
C LEU A 520 20.13 -18.93 32.94
N ALA A 521 20.81 -19.39 33.98
CA ALA A 521 22.22 -19.05 34.24
C ALA A 521 23.18 -19.75 33.27
N ASP A 522 23.04 -21.05 33.06
CA ASP A 522 23.85 -21.80 32.09
C ASP A 522 23.63 -21.24 30.67
N PHE A 523 22.38 -20.92 30.34
CA PHE A 523 22.01 -20.25 29.10
C PHE A 523 22.67 -18.88 28.91
N LEU A 524 22.77 -18.06 29.94
CA LEU A 524 23.46 -16.76 29.87
C LEU A 524 24.98 -16.92 29.85
N ALA A 525 25.52 -17.95 30.51
CA ALA A 525 26.95 -18.21 30.59
C ALA A 525 27.54 -18.68 29.24
N ASP A 526 26.79 -19.51 28.50
CA ASP A 526 27.18 -19.99 27.17
C ASP A 526 27.23 -18.88 26.08
N GLN A 527 26.72 -17.69 26.39
CA GLN A 527 26.53 -16.58 25.43
C GLN A 527 27.52 -15.43 25.56
N LEU A 528 28.46 -15.53 26.50
CA LEU A 528 29.28 -14.42 26.90
C LEU A 528 30.77 -14.79 26.81
N GLU A 529 31.41 -14.47 25.67
CA GLU A 529 32.87 -14.42 25.60
C GLU A 529 33.41 -13.26 26.49
N PRO A 530 34.61 -13.40 27.10
CA PRO A 530 35.19 -12.39 27.99
C PRO A 530 35.67 -11.14 27.22
N THR A 531 34.70 -10.29 26.84
CA THR A 531 34.86 -9.09 25.98
C THR A 531 34.51 -7.80 26.73
N ALA A 532 34.68 -6.63 26.11
CA ALA A 532 34.29 -5.34 26.72
C ALA A 532 32.76 -5.19 26.85
N GLU A 533 32.01 -5.83 25.95
CA GLU A 533 30.55 -5.94 25.99
C GLU A 533 30.07 -6.79 27.18
N TYR A 534 30.82 -7.82 27.59
CA TYR A 534 30.57 -8.61 28.81
C TYR A 534 30.62 -7.74 30.09
N ALA A 535 31.65 -6.88 30.20
CA ALA A 535 31.79 -5.95 31.32
C ALA A 535 30.58 -5.01 31.47
N ARG A 536 30.04 -4.53 30.34
CA ARG A 536 28.83 -3.68 30.32
C ARG A 536 27.55 -4.46 30.65
N LEU A 537 27.42 -5.70 30.20
CA LEU A 537 26.27 -6.56 30.50
C LEU A 537 26.23 -6.98 31.98
N TRP A 538 27.38 -7.33 32.56
CA TRP A 538 27.52 -7.59 33.99
C TRP A 538 27.15 -6.36 34.83
N GLN A 539 27.56 -5.17 34.40
CA GLN A 539 27.22 -3.91 35.05
C GLN A 539 25.71 -3.60 35.00
N ILE A 540 25.04 -3.93 33.89
CA ILE A 540 23.58 -3.78 33.76
C ILE A 540 22.84 -4.75 34.70
N ALA A 541 23.26 -6.01 34.73
CA ALA A 541 22.71 -7.03 35.63
C ALA A 541 22.93 -6.70 37.12
N ARG A 542 23.98 -5.93 37.42
CA ARG A 542 24.31 -5.44 38.77
C ARG A 542 23.52 -4.18 39.17
N SER A 543 23.04 -3.38 38.22
CA SER A 543 22.31 -2.15 38.54
C SER A 543 21.02 -2.47 39.31
N GLU A 544 20.76 -1.75 40.41
CA GLU A 544 19.64 -1.97 41.37
C GLU A 544 18.23 -1.82 40.75
N ALA A 545 18.12 -1.73 39.42
CA ALA A 545 16.87 -1.60 38.66
C ALA A 545 16.30 -2.94 38.14
N SER A 546 16.86 -4.10 38.53
CA SER A 546 16.46 -5.42 38.03
C SER A 546 15.76 -6.28 39.11
N ASP A 547 14.85 -7.16 38.70
CA ASP A 547 14.11 -8.10 39.57
C ASP A 547 15.01 -9.18 40.20
N THR A 548 14.47 -9.90 41.19
CA THR A 548 15.25 -10.81 42.05
C THR A 548 15.74 -12.04 41.29
N ALA A 549 14.96 -12.55 40.34
CA ALA A 549 15.33 -13.70 39.51
C ALA A 549 16.45 -13.34 38.51
N THR A 550 16.40 -12.15 37.91
CA THR A 550 17.46 -11.60 37.06
C THR A 550 18.77 -11.45 37.83
N LEU A 551 18.71 -10.99 39.08
CA LEU A 551 19.87 -10.86 39.96
C LEU A 551 20.47 -12.22 40.34
N ASP A 552 19.65 -13.22 40.63
CA ASP A 552 20.14 -14.55 41.03
C ASP A 552 20.72 -15.36 39.86
N ALA A 553 20.10 -15.28 38.68
CA ALA A 553 20.69 -15.84 37.46
C ALA A 553 21.99 -15.11 37.07
N GLY A 554 22.00 -13.77 37.15
CA GLY A 554 23.18 -12.96 36.88
C GLY A 554 24.35 -13.23 37.84
N ARG A 555 24.07 -13.57 39.11
CA ARG A 555 25.08 -13.98 40.11
C ARG A 555 25.73 -15.33 39.78
N LEU A 556 24.94 -16.31 39.32
CA LEU A 556 25.43 -17.64 38.93
C LEU A 556 26.29 -17.59 37.66
N VAL A 557 25.86 -16.82 36.66
CA VAL A 557 26.61 -16.53 35.43
C VAL A 557 27.91 -15.80 35.74
N GLY A 558 27.79 -14.72 36.52
CA GLY A 558 28.90 -13.83 36.86
C GLY A 558 30.00 -14.56 37.63
N ALA A 559 29.67 -15.43 38.59
CA ALA A 559 30.70 -16.13 39.37
C ALA A 559 31.53 -17.12 38.53
N THR A 560 30.88 -17.84 37.61
CA THR A 560 31.52 -18.88 36.80
C THR A 560 32.37 -18.28 35.68
N LEU A 561 31.83 -17.28 34.97
CA LEU A 561 32.53 -16.62 33.88
C LEU A 561 33.59 -15.62 34.37
N LEU A 562 33.38 -14.90 35.48
CA LEU A 562 34.40 -14.02 36.06
C LEU A 562 35.62 -14.82 36.50
N ARG A 563 35.41 -16.01 37.08
CA ARG A 563 36.51 -16.91 37.43
C ARG A 563 37.29 -17.37 36.18
N GLN A 564 36.61 -17.83 35.13
CA GLN A 564 37.26 -18.26 33.89
C GLN A 564 37.98 -17.11 33.16
N ALA A 565 37.38 -15.92 33.14
CA ALA A 565 37.96 -14.71 32.56
C ALA A 565 39.17 -14.21 33.35
N LEU A 566 39.17 -14.33 34.69
CA LEU A 566 40.31 -14.00 35.54
C LEU A 566 41.44 -15.04 35.38
N GLU A 567 41.12 -16.33 35.30
CA GLU A 567 42.08 -17.41 35.01
C GLU A 567 42.75 -17.20 33.63
N ALA A 568 41.99 -16.78 32.61
CA ALA A 568 42.49 -16.43 31.27
C ALA A 568 43.22 -15.07 31.22
N GLY A 569 42.75 -14.06 31.97
CA GLY A 569 43.34 -12.72 32.02
C GLY A 569 44.68 -12.68 32.75
N ILE A 570 44.82 -13.44 33.85
CA ILE A 570 46.10 -13.63 34.57
C ILE A 570 47.15 -14.31 33.66
N THR A 571 46.72 -15.17 32.73
CA THR A 571 47.62 -15.79 31.76
C THR A 571 47.94 -14.91 30.55
N GLN A 572 47.13 -13.88 30.23
CA GLN A 572 47.22 -13.14 28.95
C GLN A 572 47.44 -11.61 29.06
N ASN A 573 47.44 -11.00 30.25
CA ASN A 573 47.75 -9.58 30.48
C ASN A 573 46.99 -8.59 29.55
N LEU A 574 45.67 -8.69 29.49
CA LEU A 574 44.85 -7.87 28.58
C LEU A 574 44.42 -6.51 29.20
N PRO A 575 44.76 -5.35 28.58
CA PRO A 575 44.50 -4.00 29.11
C PRO A 575 43.11 -3.41 28.78
N MET A 576 42.17 -4.17 28.20
CA MET A 576 40.90 -3.63 27.67
C MET A 576 39.75 -3.51 28.69
N TRP A 577 39.88 -4.09 29.89
CA TRP A 577 38.81 -4.10 30.90
C TRP A 577 38.62 -2.75 31.61
N ASP A 578 39.70 -1.98 31.73
CA ASP A 578 39.72 -0.69 32.42
C ASP A 578 38.95 0.43 31.69
N ALA A 579 38.62 0.26 30.41
CA ALA A 579 37.86 1.26 29.65
C ALA A 579 36.33 1.01 29.71
N ALA A 580 35.90 -0.21 30.04
CA ALA A 580 34.51 -0.64 29.93
C ALA A 580 33.76 -0.62 31.28
N LEU A 581 34.47 -0.71 32.41
CA LEU A 581 33.90 -0.77 33.76
C LEU A 581 33.89 0.60 34.44
N ASP A 582 32.82 0.92 35.18
CA ASP A 582 32.80 2.08 36.07
C ASP A 582 33.67 1.86 37.33
N GLN A 583 33.87 2.92 38.12
CA GLN A 583 34.77 2.86 39.28
C GLN A 583 34.31 1.86 40.35
N SER A 584 32.99 1.73 40.59
CA SER A 584 32.45 0.82 41.60
C SER A 584 32.60 -0.65 41.17
N ALA A 585 32.45 -0.92 39.88
CA ALA A 585 32.71 -2.21 39.26
C ALA A 585 34.18 -2.63 39.38
N ARG A 586 35.11 -1.69 39.24
CA ARG A 586 36.56 -1.94 39.40
C ARG A 586 36.92 -2.28 40.85
N ASP A 587 36.36 -1.55 41.81
CA ASP A 587 36.67 -1.74 43.23
C ASP A 587 36.22 -3.11 43.74
N ASP A 588 35.05 -3.60 43.29
CA ASP A 588 34.56 -4.93 43.66
C ASP A 588 35.29 -6.07 42.95
N LEU A 589 35.69 -5.87 41.70
CA LEU A 589 36.56 -6.82 40.99
C LEU A 589 37.90 -6.96 41.71
N ALA A 590 38.46 -5.85 42.18
CA ALA A 590 39.71 -5.81 42.95
C ALA A 590 39.58 -6.41 44.35
N ASP A 591 38.41 -6.34 44.98
CA ASP A 591 38.14 -7.00 46.27
C ASP A 591 37.91 -8.52 46.09
N PHE A 592 37.21 -8.92 45.03
CA PHE A 592 37.01 -10.33 44.66
C PHE A 592 38.34 -11.02 44.30
N LEU A 593 39.19 -10.36 43.51
CA LEU A 593 40.56 -10.80 43.20
C LEU A 593 41.46 -10.93 44.44
N ARG A 594 41.20 -10.17 45.50
CA ARG A 594 41.92 -10.26 46.76
C ARG A 594 41.46 -11.43 47.64
N ARG A 595 40.25 -11.94 47.40
CA ARG A 595 39.64 -13.03 48.17
C ARG A 595 39.85 -14.41 47.52
N LEU A 596 39.98 -14.45 46.20
CA LEU A 596 40.54 -15.57 45.44
C LEU A 596 42.04 -15.72 45.76
#